data_AF-A0A212S529-F1
#
_entry.id   AF-A0A212S529-F1
#
_cell.length_a   1.000
_cell.length_b   1.000
_cell.length_c   1.000
_cell.angle_alpha   90.00
_cell.angle_beta   90.00
_cell.angle_gamma   90.00
#
_symmetry.space_group_name_H-M   'P 1'
#
loop_
_entity.id
_entity.type
_entity.pdbx_description
1 polymer ?
#
loop_
_entity_poly.entity_id
_entity_poly.type
_entity_poly.pdbx_seq_one_letter_code
_entity_poly.pdbx_strand_id
1 'polypeptide(L)'
;MALAAQARKFGLGMIFATQAPKGIETKIVSNCTTHFYGRMSSPALIDATEEMMRARGKAAGDLGKLSAGLFYYATEAMSAPIKIRTPLCLSHHPQNPASPEDILALTKR
;
A
#
# COMPACT_ATOMS: atom_id res chain seq x y z
N MET A 1 -11.01 -3.24 15.88
CA MET A 1 -11.39 -1.98 15.19
C MET A 1 -11.21 -0.70 16.01
N ALA A 2 -10.91 -0.74 17.32
CA ALA A 2 -10.70 0.48 18.11
C ALA A 2 -9.48 1.31 17.65
N LEU A 3 -8.38 0.63 17.27
CA LEU A 3 -7.14 1.32 16.89
C LEU A 3 -7.33 2.23 15.66
N ALA A 4 -7.85 1.72 14.54
CA ALA A 4 -8.03 2.52 13.32
C ALA A 4 -8.92 3.76 13.52
N ALA A 5 -9.96 3.66 14.35
CA ALA A 5 -10.90 4.75 14.59
C ALA A 5 -10.42 5.76 15.65
N GLN A 6 -9.55 5.35 16.58
CA GLN A 6 -9.15 6.17 17.73
C GLN A 6 -7.68 6.61 17.70
N ALA A 7 -6.83 5.98 16.90
CA ALA A 7 -5.38 6.24 16.88
C ALA A 7 -5.03 7.73 16.77
N ARG A 8 -5.73 8.47 15.88
CA ARG A 8 -5.55 9.92 15.72
C ARG A 8 -5.75 10.71 17.03
N LYS A 9 -6.73 10.33 17.85
CA LYS A 9 -7.02 11.02 19.13
C LYS A 9 -5.89 10.87 20.14
N PHE A 10 -5.11 9.81 20.02
CA PHE A 10 -4.00 9.48 20.93
C PHE A 10 -2.63 9.73 20.30
N GLY A 11 -2.56 10.44 19.17
CA GLY A 11 -1.30 10.70 18.45
C GLY A 11 -0.65 9.45 17.86
N LEU A 12 -1.39 8.35 17.71
CA LEU A 12 -0.89 7.11 17.14
C LEU A 12 -1.04 7.13 15.61
N GLY A 13 0.03 6.77 14.92
CA GLY A 13 0.03 6.49 13.49
C GLY A 13 -0.24 5.00 13.22
N MET A 14 -0.91 4.71 12.11
CA MET A 14 -1.14 3.34 11.65
C MET A 14 -0.79 3.23 10.18
N ILE A 15 -0.02 2.21 9.83
CA ILE A 15 0.26 1.81 8.45
C ILE A 15 -0.14 0.35 8.33
N PHE A 16 -0.86 0.01 7.27
CA PHE A 16 -1.11 -1.37 6.88
C PHE A 16 -0.74 -1.56 5.42
N ALA A 17 -0.36 -2.78 5.06
CA ALA A 17 -0.08 -3.18 3.69
C ALA A 17 -0.84 -4.48 3.41
N THR A 18 -1.45 -4.57 2.23
CA THR A 18 -2.20 -5.75 1.81
C THR A 18 -2.05 -5.97 0.31
N GLN A 19 -2.02 -7.24 -0.08
CA GLN A 19 -2.16 -7.72 -1.45
C GLN A 19 -3.62 -8.09 -1.80
N ALA A 20 -4.52 -8.07 -0.81
CA ALA A 20 -5.92 -8.44 -0.94
C ALA A 20 -6.81 -7.25 -0.50
N PRO A 21 -6.91 -6.17 -1.31
CA PRO A 21 -7.67 -4.96 -0.96
C PRO A 21 -9.12 -5.24 -0.56
N LYS A 22 -9.80 -6.21 -1.18
CA LYS A 22 -11.18 -6.61 -0.83
C LYS A 22 -11.30 -7.27 0.55
N GLY A 23 -10.20 -7.79 1.11
CA GLY A 23 -10.19 -8.46 2.41
C GLY A 23 -10.03 -7.51 3.60
N ILE A 24 -9.80 -6.21 3.35
CA ILE A 24 -9.68 -5.21 4.41
C ILE A 24 -11.02 -4.56 4.67
N GLU A 25 -11.34 -4.43 5.96
CA GLU A 25 -12.58 -3.78 6.38
C GLU A 25 -12.57 -2.29 6.01
N THR A 26 -13.67 -1.82 5.41
CA THR A 26 -13.75 -0.50 4.79
C THR A 26 -13.47 0.65 5.77
N LYS A 27 -13.77 0.50 7.08
CA LYS A 27 -13.48 1.55 8.06
C LYS A 27 -11.98 1.70 8.29
N ILE A 28 -11.19 0.64 8.19
CA ILE A 28 -9.72 0.74 8.25
C ILE A 28 -9.22 1.60 7.09
N VAL A 29 -9.69 1.32 5.87
CA VAL A 29 -9.30 2.04 4.65
C VAL A 29 -9.73 3.51 4.69
N SER A 30 -10.96 3.80 5.17
CA SER A 30 -11.50 5.16 5.22
C SER A 30 -10.81 6.05 6.27
N ASN A 31 -10.31 5.46 7.36
CA ASN A 31 -9.53 6.19 8.38
C ASN A 31 -8.08 6.44 7.94
N CYS A 32 -7.60 5.83 6.86
CA CYS A 32 -6.27 6.10 6.33
C CYS A 32 -6.32 7.28 5.35
N THR A 33 -5.67 8.38 5.73
CA THR A 33 -5.60 9.62 4.94
C THR A 33 -4.62 9.52 3.78
N THR A 34 -3.54 8.75 3.96
CA THR A 34 -2.47 8.56 2.96
C THR A 34 -2.50 7.14 2.42
N HIS A 35 -2.50 7.01 1.09
CA HIS A 35 -2.60 5.74 0.38
C HIS A 35 -1.43 5.60 -0.61
N PHE A 36 -0.90 4.39 -0.69
CA PHE A 36 0.04 3.96 -1.73
C PHE A 36 -0.55 2.75 -2.45
N TYR A 37 -0.66 2.84 -3.77
CA TYR A 37 -1.18 1.77 -4.61
C TYR A 37 -0.05 1.24 -5.50
N GLY A 38 0.35 -0.01 -5.25
CA GLY A 38 1.34 -0.72 -6.06
C GLY A 38 0.71 -1.50 -7.21
N ARG A 39 1.53 -2.28 -7.92
CA ARG A 39 1.07 -3.16 -9.00
C ARG A 39 0.06 -4.19 -8.48
N MET A 40 -1.07 -4.33 -9.16
CA MET A 40 -2.04 -5.41 -8.96
C MET A 40 -2.08 -6.32 -10.20
N SER A 41 -2.04 -7.63 -10.01
CA SER A 41 -1.88 -8.59 -11.12
C SER A 41 -3.18 -9.18 -11.67
N SER A 42 -4.27 -9.18 -10.89
CA SER A 42 -5.54 -9.74 -11.33
C SER A 42 -6.58 -8.65 -11.60
N PRO A 43 -7.45 -8.80 -12.62
CA PRO A 43 -8.49 -7.81 -12.94
C PRO A 43 -9.35 -7.44 -11.73
N ALA A 44 -9.81 -8.43 -10.98
CA ALA A 44 -10.66 -8.22 -9.81
C ALA A 44 -9.98 -7.38 -8.69
N LEU A 45 -8.65 -7.47 -8.56
CA LEU A 45 -7.88 -6.66 -7.61
C LEU A 45 -7.59 -5.26 -8.16
N ILE A 46 -7.36 -5.14 -9.47
CA ILE A 46 -7.23 -3.85 -10.16
C ILE A 46 -8.51 -3.04 -9.98
N ASP A 47 -9.67 -3.61 -10.30
CA ASP A 47 -10.96 -2.91 -10.22
C ASP A 47 -11.25 -2.39 -8.80
N ALA A 48 -11.01 -3.23 -7.79
CA ALA A 48 -11.19 -2.86 -6.39
C ALA A 48 -10.23 -1.76 -5.94
N THR A 49 -8.98 -1.81 -6.40
CA THR A 49 -7.99 -0.79 -6.08
C THR A 49 -8.34 0.52 -6.77
N GLU A 50 -8.76 0.48 -8.04
CA GLU A 50 -9.21 1.64 -8.78
C GLU A 50 -10.48 2.27 -8.18
N GLU A 51 -11.37 1.48 -7.58
CA GLU A 51 -12.52 2.01 -6.83
C GLU A 51 -12.07 2.84 -5.62
N MET A 52 -11.09 2.33 -4.86
CA MET A 52 -10.47 3.09 -3.77
C MET A 52 -9.80 4.38 -4.28
N MET A 53 -9.14 4.32 -5.45
CA MET A 53 -8.53 5.49 -6.09
C MET A 53 -9.56 6.52 -6.56
N ARG A 54 -10.71 6.08 -7.11
CA ARG A 54 -11.82 6.97 -7.51
C ARG A 54 -12.37 7.74 -6.32
N ALA A 55 -12.49 7.10 -5.16
CA ALA A 55 -12.87 7.77 -3.91
C ALA A 55 -11.87 8.86 -3.48
N ARG A 56 -10.65 8.85 -4.05
CA ARG A 56 -9.60 9.86 -3.86
C ARG A 56 -9.42 10.81 -5.05
N GLY A 57 -10.38 10.82 -5.99
CA GLY A 57 -10.47 11.79 -7.08
C GLY A 57 -10.38 11.16 -8.47
N LYS A 58 -9.49 10.18 -8.69
CA LYS A 58 -9.33 9.55 -10.02
C LYS A 58 -8.69 8.16 -9.93
N ALA A 59 -9.16 7.22 -10.77
CA ALA A 59 -8.52 5.91 -10.96
C ALA A 59 -7.17 6.00 -11.69
N ALA A 60 -6.31 5.01 -11.47
CA ALA A 60 -5.23 4.68 -12.40
C ALA A 60 -5.81 3.99 -13.64
N GLY A 61 -5.18 4.16 -14.80
CA GLY A 61 -5.51 3.38 -16.01
C GLY A 61 -4.48 2.29 -16.32
N ASP A 62 -3.40 2.20 -15.55
CA ASP A 62 -2.26 1.32 -15.82
C ASP A 62 -1.68 0.66 -14.56
N LEU A 63 -2.51 0.47 -13.53
CA LEU A 63 -2.09 -0.12 -12.25
C LEU A 63 -1.42 -1.49 -12.43
N GLY A 64 -1.91 -2.31 -13.35
CA GLY A 64 -1.32 -3.62 -13.67
C GLY A 64 0.05 -3.57 -14.35
N LYS A 65 0.47 -2.39 -14.84
CA LYS A 65 1.73 -2.19 -15.57
C LYS A 65 2.82 -1.52 -14.74
N LEU A 66 2.53 -1.16 -13.48
CA LEU A 66 3.53 -0.53 -12.61
C LEU A 66 4.75 -1.44 -12.42
N SER A 67 5.95 -0.90 -12.63
CA SER A 67 7.19 -1.60 -12.30
C SER A 67 7.46 -1.54 -10.80
N ALA A 68 8.39 -2.37 -10.31
CA ALA A 68 8.89 -2.26 -8.93
C ALA A 68 9.34 -0.83 -8.61
N GLY A 69 9.02 -0.36 -7.40
CA GLY A 69 9.32 1.01 -6.95
C GLY A 69 8.45 2.11 -7.56
N LEU A 70 7.47 1.78 -8.42
CA LEU A 70 6.44 2.72 -8.88
C LEU A 70 5.13 2.50 -8.13
N PHE A 71 4.55 3.60 -7.67
CA PHE A 71 3.29 3.61 -6.94
C PHE A 71 2.41 4.75 -7.42
N TYR A 72 1.10 4.59 -7.28
CA TYR A 72 0.21 5.74 -7.16
C TYR A 72 0.15 6.17 -5.70
N TYR A 73 0.22 7.46 -5.46
CA TYR A 73 0.20 8.08 -4.14
C TYR A 73 -0.95 9.08 -4.06
N ALA A 74 -1.67 9.05 -2.94
CA ALA A 74 -2.70 10.02 -2.61
C ALA A 74 -2.65 10.34 -1.12
N THR A 75 -2.81 11.62 -0.78
CA THR A 75 -2.98 12.09 0.61
C THR A 75 -4.03 13.20 0.66
N GLU A 76 -4.30 13.72 1.86
CA GLU A 76 -5.22 14.84 2.06
C GLU A 76 -4.84 16.07 1.20
N ALA A 77 -5.86 16.83 0.79
CA ALA A 77 -5.74 18.02 -0.08
C ALA A 77 -5.27 17.77 -1.52
N MET A 78 -5.03 16.52 -1.94
CA MET A 78 -4.77 16.20 -3.35
C MET A 78 -6.06 16.07 -4.14
N SER A 79 -6.06 16.56 -5.39
CA SER A 79 -7.21 16.45 -6.30
C SER A 79 -7.34 15.07 -6.96
N ALA A 80 -6.24 14.33 -7.07
CA ALA A 80 -6.20 12.97 -7.61
C ALA A 80 -4.91 12.25 -7.20
N PRO A 81 -4.89 10.90 -7.18
CA PRO A 81 -3.66 10.14 -7.01
C PRO A 81 -2.65 10.44 -8.13
N ILE A 82 -1.38 10.57 -7.77
CA ILE A 82 -0.28 10.81 -8.73
C ILE A 82 0.68 9.62 -8.75
N LYS A 83 1.32 9.39 -9.90
CA LYS A 83 2.35 8.35 -10.00
C LYS A 83 3.67 8.88 -9.44
N ILE A 84 4.28 8.11 -8.54
CA ILE A 84 5.57 8.42 -7.92
C ILE A 84 6.55 7.25 -8.09
N ARG A 85 7.84 7.56 -8.01
CA ARG A 85 8.91 6.59 -7.87
C ARG A 85 9.46 6.68 -6.45
N THR A 86 9.43 5.58 -5.72
CA THR A 86 10.01 5.48 -4.37
C THR A 86 11.37 4.79 -4.45
N PRO A 87 12.40 5.26 -3.72
CA PRO A 87 13.63 4.49 -3.58
C PRO A 87 13.30 3.14 -2.93
N LEU A 88 13.85 2.06 -3.48
CA LEU A 88 13.82 0.76 -2.84
C LEU A 88 14.72 0.81 -1.59
N CYS A 89 14.35 0.10 -0.52
CA CYS A 89 14.98 0.17 0.80
C CYS A 89 16.51 0.33 0.73
N LEU A 90 17.04 1.42 1.29
CA LEU A 90 18.46 1.77 1.20
C LEU A 90 19.37 0.84 2.04
N SER A 91 18.79 0.13 3.01
CA SER A 91 19.54 -0.67 3.99
C SER A 91 19.83 -2.09 3.49
N HIS A 92 18.89 -2.70 2.79
CA HIS A 92 18.99 -4.06 2.25
C HIS A 92 17.82 -4.32 1.30
N HIS A 93 18.11 -4.56 0.02
CA HIS A 93 17.09 -4.92 -0.97
C HIS A 93 17.64 -5.92 -2.00
N PRO A 94 17.86 -7.19 -1.59
CA PRO A 94 18.27 -8.22 -2.53
C PRO A 94 17.21 -8.42 -3.62
N GLN A 95 17.63 -8.90 -4.78
CA GLN A 95 16.73 -9.13 -5.91
C GLN A 95 15.63 -10.16 -5.58
N ASN A 96 15.95 -11.13 -4.71
CA ASN A 96 15.04 -12.16 -4.28
C ASN A 96 14.79 -12.03 -2.77
N PRO A 97 13.58 -12.33 -2.29
CA PRO A 97 13.33 -12.44 -0.85
C PRO A 97 14.24 -13.53 -0.25
N ALA A 98 14.60 -13.36 1.02
CA ALA A 98 15.34 -14.35 1.78
C ALA A 98 14.60 -15.70 1.74
N SER A 99 15.34 -16.77 1.47
CA SER A 99 14.81 -18.12 1.61
C SER A 99 14.50 -18.42 3.09
N PRO A 100 13.64 -19.41 3.40
CA PRO A 100 13.42 -19.83 4.78
C PRO A 100 14.73 -20.15 5.53
N GLU A 101 15.70 -20.75 4.84
CA GLU A 101 17.02 -21.05 5.37
C GLU A 101 17.82 -19.78 5.70
N ASP A 102 17.80 -18.78 4.81
CA ASP A 102 18.43 -17.47 5.05
C ASP A 102 17.82 -16.77 6.28
N ILE A 103 16.49 -16.82 6.43
CA ILE A 103 15.80 -16.25 7.60
C ILE A 103 16.25 -16.95 8.88
N LEU A 104 16.35 -18.28 8.89
CA LEU A 104 16.80 -19.05 10.06
C LEU A 104 18.27 -18.79 10.42
N ALA A 105 19.11 -18.44 9.46
CA ALA A 105 20.49 -18.03 9.71
C ALA A 105 20.57 -16.63 10.34
N LEU A 106 19.68 -15.72 9.94
CA LEU A 106 19.61 -14.34 10.47
C LEU A 106 19.11 -14.27 11.91
N THR A 107 18.27 -15.21 12.37
CA THR A 107 17.72 -15.23 13.74
C THR A 107 18.66 -15.80 14.79
N LYS A 108 19.80 -16.38 14.39
CA LYS A 108 20.80 -16.98 15.30
C LYS A 108 21.91 -16.00 15.72
N ARG A 109 21.77 -14.71 15.42
CA ARG A 109 22.68 -13.64 15.85
C ARG A 109 22.24 -12.99 17.15
#